data_AF-A0A9W4T0D2-F1
#
_entry.id   AF-A0A9W4T0D2-F1
#
_cell.length_a   1.000
_cell.length_b   1.000
_cell.length_c   1.000
_cell.angle_alpha   90.00
_cell.angle_beta   90.00
_cell.angle_gamma   90.00
#
_symmetry.space_group_name_H-M   'P 1'
#
loop_
_entity.id
_entity.type
_entity.pdbx_description
1 polymer ?
#
loop_
_entity_poly.entity_id
_entity_poly.type
_entity_poly.pdbx_seq_one_letter_code
_entity_poly.pdbx_strand_id
1 'polypeptide(L)'
;IDNHETCYRNGGYDFTSTTQVRLTNYHHGCGHSHAEYEDLKTRYSTLEREQQLTNQLNAERSSSINTRASERLEEQRVQSTLRNEKTLVERDLTSARNEIGSLKNLIEAGKNELSLVKVEKDNQIALVKVELTEKESELKELEKSMADLRVDHEKENAEKELQIIEVKALREKLGLSQEELLEEKIRLKQEKLETFAGDTKISLEQIQNLCDYYETIISSRLSYNRDGIKEAEKSISKIKQEISQSGIQMGKIQKFCHKCEKMAKLRSQLDQILSQQFEAKQEQEKANEEMRKVNQAFEILGDEDLRKKYDLGITDFPSDTPSYQYDYKEEVRRQEAELRRKEGEIIDLELEILKLEMKALDRSSTLNEIGAAFNFTFPQVHAEHLDSTL
;
A
#
# COMPACT_ATOMS: atom_id res chain seq x y z
N ILE A 1 29.84 -4.04 -66.30
CA ILE A 1 31.26 -3.81 -65.96
C ILE A 1 32.02 -5.09 -66.29
N ASP A 2 32.67 -5.30 -67.42
CA ASP A 2 32.66 -4.80 -68.80
C ASP A 2 33.86 -5.51 -69.42
N ASN A 3 33.66 -6.09 -70.61
CA ASN A 3 34.62 -6.27 -71.71
C ASN A 3 36.10 -6.64 -71.39
N HIS A 4 36.57 -7.76 -71.95
CA HIS A 4 37.28 -7.68 -73.24
C HIS A 4 37.57 -9.05 -73.87
N GLU A 5 37.08 -9.22 -75.09
CA GLU A 5 37.62 -10.11 -76.11
C GLU A 5 39.04 -9.68 -76.51
N THR A 6 39.92 -10.65 -76.78
CA THR A 6 40.92 -10.52 -77.86
C THR A 6 41.15 -11.88 -78.52
N CYS A 7 40.68 -11.97 -79.76
CA CYS A 7 41.16 -12.87 -80.80
C CYS A 7 42.62 -12.53 -81.15
N TYR A 8 43.46 -13.56 -81.33
CA TYR A 8 44.64 -13.45 -82.21
C TYR A 8 44.64 -14.59 -83.23
N ARG A 9 44.78 -14.14 -84.47
CA ARG A 9 44.86 -14.82 -85.76
C ARG A 9 46.32 -14.74 -86.23
N ASN A 10 46.68 -15.58 -87.21
CA ASN A 10 47.94 -15.65 -87.98
C ASN A 10 48.89 -16.76 -87.50
N GLY A 11 49.46 -17.62 -88.35
CA GLY A 11 49.45 -17.68 -89.81
C GLY A 11 50.79 -18.23 -90.30
N GLY A 12 50.74 -19.09 -91.33
CA GLY A 12 51.81 -19.33 -92.30
C GLY A 12 53.02 -20.16 -91.84
N TYR A 13 53.27 -21.31 -92.47
CA TYR A 13 54.06 -21.35 -93.70
C TYR A 13 54.22 -22.81 -94.17
N ASP A 14 53.71 -23.09 -95.37
CA ASP A 14 54.15 -24.20 -96.22
C ASP A 14 55.59 -23.96 -96.67
N PHE A 15 56.43 -25.00 -96.66
CA PHE A 15 57.61 -25.05 -97.53
C PHE A 15 57.78 -26.46 -98.12
N THR A 16 57.48 -26.53 -99.40
CA THR A 16 57.79 -27.60 -100.35
C THR A 16 59.29 -27.65 -100.66
N SER A 17 59.84 -28.84 -100.92
CA SER A 17 61.00 -29.07 -101.82
C SER A 17 61.33 -30.58 -101.81
N THR A 18 60.82 -31.41 -102.74
CA THR A 18 61.36 -31.65 -104.09
C THR A 18 62.86 -31.98 -104.11
N THR A 19 63.22 -33.26 -104.24
CA THR A 19 64.26 -33.68 -105.20
C THR A 19 64.09 -35.16 -105.56
N GLN A 20 63.40 -35.40 -106.68
CA GLN A 20 63.65 -36.58 -107.52
C GLN A 20 65.04 -36.41 -108.13
N VAL A 21 65.93 -37.39 -107.95
CA VAL A 21 67.15 -37.51 -108.77
C VAL A 21 67.01 -38.77 -109.63
N ARG A 22 66.58 -38.56 -110.87
CA ARG A 22 66.94 -39.39 -112.04
C ARG A 22 68.40 -39.14 -112.35
N LEU A 23 69.21 -40.18 -112.56
CA LEU A 23 70.43 -40.20 -113.40
C LEU A 23 70.74 -41.69 -113.69
N THR A 24 70.28 -42.23 -114.83
CA THR A 24 71.01 -42.42 -116.10
C THR A 24 72.03 -43.57 -116.12
N ASN A 25 71.68 -44.59 -116.90
CA ASN A 25 72.54 -45.62 -117.50
C ASN A 25 73.82 -45.03 -118.11
N TYR A 26 74.98 -45.60 -117.76
CA TYR A 26 76.12 -45.70 -118.68
C TYR A 26 76.82 -47.05 -118.48
N HIS A 27 76.70 -47.90 -119.50
CA HIS A 27 77.56 -49.05 -119.77
C HIS A 27 78.98 -48.58 -120.06
N HIS A 28 79.99 -49.09 -119.35
CA HIS A 28 81.31 -49.36 -119.93
C HIS A 28 81.90 -50.62 -119.28
N GLY A 29 82.16 -51.62 -120.13
CA GLY A 29 82.87 -52.84 -119.75
C GLY A 29 84.34 -52.55 -119.53
N CYS A 30 84.91 -53.11 -118.47
CA CYS A 30 86.33 -53.32 -118.34
C CYS A 30 86.51 -54.66 -117.62
N GLY A 31 87.25 -55.57 -118.25
CA GLY A 31 87.55 -56.87 -117.69
C GLY A 31 88.43 -56.70 -116.46
N HIS A 32 87.85 -56.88 -115.29
CA HIS A 32 88.56 -57.03 -114.02
C HIS A 32 88.53 -58.49 -113.60
N SER A 33 89.68 -58.96 -113.14
CA SER A 33 89.89 -60.35 -112.76
C SER A 33 89.02 -60.72 -111.55
N HIS A 34 88.57 -61.97 -111.47
CA HIS A 34 87.71 -62.49 -110.39
C HIS A 34 88.27 -62.24 -108.98
N ALA A 35 89.59 -62.06 -108.83
CA ALA A 35 90.25 -61.72 -107.57
C ALA A 35 90.03 -60.26 -107.13
N GLU A 36 89.91 -59.30 -108.06
CA GLU A 36 89.70 -57.89 -107.75
C GLU A 36 88.23 -57.61 -107.39
N TYR A 37 87.29 -58.39 -107.92
CA TYR A 37 85.86 -58.27 -107.57
C TYR A 37 85.58 -58.75 -106.12
N GLU A 38 86.25 -59.81 -105.66
CA GLU A 38 86.12 -60.26 -104.28
C GLU A 38 86.79 -59.27 -103.30
N ASP A 39 87.94 -58.66 -103.64
CA ASP A 39 88.54 -57.60 -102.78
C ASP A 39 87.65 -56.34 -102.71
N LEU A 40 87.05 -55.94 -103.83
CA LEU A 40 86.13 -54.79 -103.88
C LEU A 40 84.82 -55.07 -103.12
N LYS A 41 84.29 -56.29 -103.22
CA LYS A 41 83.13 -56.77 -102.45
C LYS A 41 83.43 -56.85 -100.96
N THR A 42 84.64 -57.24 -100.59
CA THR A 42 85.10 -57.24 -99.19
C THR A 42 85.22 -55.80 -98.69
N ARG A 43 85.83 -54.89 -99.46
CA ARG A 43 85.88 -53.45 -99.12
C ARG A 43 84.50 -52.82 -99.02
N TYR A 44 83.58 -53.12 -99.94
CA TYR A 44 82.20 -52.63 -99.87
C TYR A 44 81.45 -53.17 -98.66
N SER A 45 81.61 -54.45 -98.33
CA SER A 45 81.01 -55.04 -97.13
C SER A 45 81.62 -54.48 -95.84
N THR A 46 82.91 -54.15 -95.86
CA THR A 46 83.60 -53.50 -94.73
C THR A 46 83.13 -52.05 -94.57
N LEU A 47 83.02 -51.31 -95.68
CA LEU A 47 82.51 -49.93 -95.70
C LEU A 47 81.03 -49.88 -95.28
N GLU A 48 80.21 -50.85 -95.70
CA GLU A 48 78.81 -50.97 -95.31
C GLU A 48 78.67 -51.30 -93.82
N ARG A 49 79.53 -52.17 -93.27
CA ARG A 49 79.61 -52.39 -91.81
C ARG A 49 80.09 -51.16 -91.06
N GLU A 50 81.10 -50.45 -91.54
CA GLU A 50 81.57 -49.19 -90.94
C GLU A 50 80.47 -48.12 -90.99
N GLN A 51 79.72 -48.03 -92.09
CA GLN A 51 78.60 -47.12 -92.23
C GLN A 51 77.44 -47.51 -91.30
N GLN A 52 77.15 -48.80 -91.15
CA GLN A 52 76.17 -49.31 -90.18
C GLN A 52 76.60 -49.05 -88.73
N LEU A 53 77.87 -49.27 -88.39
CA LEU A 53 78.44 -48.94 -87.07
C LEU A 53 78.39 -47.44 -86.81
N THR A 54 78.73 -46.61 -87.79
CA THR A 54 78.67 -45.15 -87.68
C THR A 54 77.23 -44.68 -87.50
N ASN A 55 76.28 -45.28 -88.22
CA ASN A 55 74.85 -44.99 -88.06
C ASN A 55 74.31 -45.47 -86.70
N GLN A 56 74.73 -46.64 -86.20
CA GLN A 56 74.39 -47.12 -84.86
C GLN A 56 74.96 -46.21 -83.78
N LEU A 57 76.23 -45.82 -83.89
CA LEU A 57 76.90 -44.96 -82.93
C LEU A 57 76.32 -43.54 -82.95
N ASN A 58 75.93 -43.03 -84.12
CA ASN A 58 75.19 -41.77 -84.25
C ASN A 58 73.76 -41.87 -83.71
N ALA A 59 73.08 -43.00 -83.88
CA ALA A 59 71.76 -43.24 -83.31
C ALA A 59 71.81 -43.36 -81.79
N GLU A 60 72.80 -44.06 -81.22
CA GLU A 60 73.03 -44.14 -79.78
C GLU A 60 73.44 -42.79 -79.19
N ARG A 61 74.28 -42.03 -79.89
CA ARG A 61 74.66 -40.68 -79.48
C ARG A 61 73.47 -39.73 -79.52
N SER A 62 72.65 -39.80 -80.57
CA SER A 62 71.41 -39.00 -80.69
C SER A 62 70.39 -39.42 -79.64
N SER A 63 70.26 -40.73 -79.37
CA SER A 63 69.41 -41.27 -78.32
C SER A 63 69.86 -40.78 -76.94
N SER A 64 71.16 -40.89 -76.62
CA SER A 64 71.73 -40.39 -75.35
C SER A 64 71.58 -38.89 -75.19
N ILE A 65 71.78 -38.10 -76.25
CA ILE A 65 71.54 -36.65 -76.25
C ILE A 65 70.07 -36.34 -76.00
N ASN A 66 69.14 -37.06 -76.67
CA ASN A 66 67.71 -36.89 -76.48
C ASN A 66 67.26 -37.27 -75.07
N THR A 67 67.78 -38.37 -74.51
CA THR A 67 67.51 -38.77 -73.12
C THR A 67 67.98 -37.69 -72.14
N ARG A 68 69.21 -37.19 -72.29
CA ARG A 68 69.73 -36.11 -71.43
C ARG A 68 68.96 -34.80 -71.59
N ALA A 69 68.52 -34.47 -72.80
CA ALA A 69 67.71 -33.28 -73.05
C ALA A 69 66.31 -33.42 -72.41
N SER A 70 65.71 -34.61 -72.51
CA SER A 70 64.42 -34.94 -71.88
C SER A 70 64.52 -34.91 -70.36
N GLU A 71 65.57 -35.50 -69.78
CA GLU A 71 65.85 -35.46 -68.34
C GLU A 71 66.01 -34.02 -67.84
N ARG A 72 66.79 -33.18 -68.53
CA ARG A 72 66.94 -31.75 -68.19
C ARG A 72 65.63 -30.97 -68.27
N LEU A 73 64.81 -31.24 -69.29
CA LEU A 73 63.50 -30.60 -69.42
C LEU A 73 62.58 -31.00 -68.26
N GLU A 74 62.64 -32.27 -67.85
CA GLU A 74 61.85 -32.75 -66.72
C GLU A 74 62.35 -32.19 -65.40
N GLU A 75 63.66 -32.11 -65.18
CA GLU A 75 64.26 -31.41 -64.04
C GLU A 75 63.84 -29.94 -64.00
N GLN A 76 63.84 -29.25 -65.14
CA GLN A 76 63.41 -27.86 -65.22
C GLN A 76 61.91 -27.71 -64.92
N ARG A 77 61.08 -28.65 -65.39
CA ARG A 77 59.64 -28.70 -65.06
C ARG A 77 59.44 -28.89 -63.57
N VAL A 78 60.07 -29.90 -62.97
CA VAL A 78 60.03 -30.17 -61.53
C VAL A 78 60.54 -28.97 -60.73
N GLN A 79 61.60 -28.31 -61.19
CA GLN A 79 62.12 -27.12 -60.52
C GLN A 79 61.14 -25.94 -60.62
N SER A 80 60.44 -25.79 -61.75
CA SER A 80 59.43 -24.75 -61.93
C SER A 80 58.18 -25.00 -61.07
N THR A 81 57.72 -26.26 -60.96
CA THR A 81 56.59 -26.62 -60.10
C THR A 81 56.94 -26.41 -58.64
N LEU A 82 58.12 -26.87 -58.19
CA LEU A 82 58.59 -26.66 -56.82
C LEU A 82 58.73 -25.16 -56.48
N ARG A 83 59.18 -24.32 -57.41
CA ARG A 83 59.21 -22.87 -57.21
C ARG A 83 57.82 -22.28 -57.03
N ASN A 84 56.88 -22.67 -57.87
CA ASN A 84 55.50 -22.19 -57.79
C ASN A 84 54.84 -22.63 -56.47
N GLU A 85 54.98 -23.89 -56.09
CA GLU A 85 54.49 -24.43 -54.81
C GLU A 85 55.12 -23.70 -53.63
N LYS A 86 56.44 -23.46 -53.65
CA LYS A 86 57.12 -22.68 -52.62
C LYS A 86 56.52 -21.27 -52.49
N THR A 87 56.32 -20.56 -53.60
CA THR A 87 55.72 -19.20 -53.55
C THR A 87 54.27 -19.21 -53.06
N LEU A 88 53.51 -20.28 -53.35
CA LEU A 88 52.15 -20.44 -52.85
C LEU A 88 52.15 -20.66 -51.34
N VAL A 89 52.98 -21.59 -50.85
CA VAL A 89 53.12 -21.86 -49.41
C VAL A 89 53.62 -20.63 -48.66
N GLU A 90 54.57 -19.87 -49.22
CA GLU A 90 55.03 -18.62 -48.61
C GLU A 90 53.90 -17.58 -48.51
N ARG A 91 53.07 -17.45 -49.55
CA ARG A 91 51.89 -16.58 -49.53
C ARG A 91 50.90 -17.01 -48.45
N ASP A 92 50.57 -18.29 -48.38
CA ASP A 92 49.64 -18.84 -47.40
C ASP A 92 50.17 -18.66 -45.97
N LEU A 93 51.48 -18.86 -45.76
CA LEU A 93 52.15 -18.59 -44.47
C LEU A 93 52.08 -17.11 -44.09
N THR A 94 52.27 -16.18 -45.03
CA THR A 94 52.13 -14.75 -44.75
C THR A 94 50.68 -14.37 -44.43
N SER A 95 49.71 -14.95 -45.14
CA SER A 95 48.28 -14.75 -44.85
C SER A 95 47.92 -15.25 -43.46
N ALA A 96 48.29 -16.49 -43.14
CA ALA A 96 48.04 -17.09 -41.82
C ALA A 96 48.72 -16.30 -40.69
N ARG A 97 49.93 -15.78 -40.90
CA ARG A 97 50.61 -14.91 -39.92
C ARG A 97 49.84 -13.61 -39.68
N ASN A 98 49.31 -13.00 -40.73
CA ASN A 98 48.51 -11.78 -40.62
C ASN A 98 47.18 -12.06 -39.89
N GLU A 99 46.52 -13.17 -40.20
CA GLU A 99 45.30 -13.61 -39.49
C GLU A 99 45.56 -13.87 -38.00
N ILE A 100 46.64 -14.58 -37.66
CA ILE A 100 47.07 -14.79 -36.28
C ILE A 100 47.34 -13.45 -35.58
N GLY A 101 47.98 -12.49 -36.27
CA GLY A 101 48.20 -11.14 -35.75
C GLY A 101 46.88 -10.41 -35.42
N SER A 102 45.93 -10.45 -36.36
CA SER A 102 44.60 -9.86 -36.18
C SER A 102 43.82 -10.52 -35.03
N LEU A 103 43.85 -11.85 -34.94
CA LEU A 103 43.21 -12.59 -33.85
C LEU A 103 43.84 -12.27 -32.49
N LYS A 104 45.17 -12.14 -32.41
CA LYS A 104 45.85 -11.73 -31.18
C LYS A 104 45.41 -10.33 -30.73
N ASN A 105 45.30 -9.39 -31.65
CA ASN A 105 44.83 -8.04 -31.36
C ASN A 105 43.38 -8.04 -30.86
N LEU A 106 42.49 -8.84 -31.47
CA LEU A 106 41.11 -9.01 -31.02
C LEU A 106 41.02 -9.63 -29.63
N ILE A 107 41.83 -10.65 -29.33
CA ILE A 107 41.90 -11.26 -28.01
C ILE A 107 42.34 -10.25 -26.96
N GLU A 108 43.35 -9.42 -27.27
CA GLU A 108 43.84 -8.42 -26.33
C GLU A 108 42.82 -7.29 -26.10
N ALA A 109 42.14 -6.83 -27.16
CA ALA A 109 41.02 -5.90 -27.03
C ALA A 109 39.91 -6.47 -26.14
N GLY A 110 39.50 -7.72 -26.37
CA GLY A 110 38.48 -8.39 -25.56
C GLY A 110 38.89 -8.57 -24.09
N LYS A 111 40.17 -8.81 -23.80
CA LYS A 111 40.68 -8.85 -22.41
C LYS A 111 40.59 -7.47 -21.73
N ASN A 112 40.93 -6.41 -22.45
CA ASN A 112 40.85 -5.04 -21.91
C ASN A 112 39.40 -4.65 -21.62
N GLU A 113 38.48 -4.93 -22.55
CA GLU A 113 37.05 -4.72 -22.33
C GLU A 113 36.53 -5.52 -21.13
N LEU A 114 36.90 -6.80 -21.01
CA LEU A 114 36.53 -7.63 -19.86
C LEU A 114 37.07 -7.07 -18.54
N SER A 115 38.28 -6.53 -18.54
CA SER A 115 38.86 -5.88 -17.35
C SER A 115 38.08 -4.63 -16.95
N LEU A 116 37.68 -3.79 -17.92
CA LEU A 116 36.86 -2.60 -17.67
C LEU A 116 35.49 -2.98 -17.12
N VAL A 117 34.84 -3.99 -17.70
CA VAL A 117 33.53 -4.48 -17.24
C VAL A 117 33.61 -5.02 -15.81
N LYS A 118 34.70 -5.71 -15.44
CA LYS A 118 34.90 -6.19 -14.06
C LYS A 118 34.98 -5.04 -13.06
N VAL A 119 35.80 -4.03 -13.35
CA VAL A 119 35.94 -2.84 -12.48
C VAL A 119 34.60 -2.12 -12.33
N GLU A 120 33.86 -1.93 -13.43
CA GLU A 120 32.53 -1.30 -13.39
C GLU A 120 31.54 -2.11 -12.55
N LYS A 121 31.57 -3.45 -12.66
CA LYS A 121 30.72 -4.33 -11.84
C LYS A 121 31.10 -4.28 -10.36
N ASP A 122 32.39 -4.25 -10.04
CA ASP A 122 32.85 -4.11 -8.66
C ASP A 122 32.43 -2.76 -8.06
N ASN A 123 32.47 -1.68 -8.85
CA ASN A 123 31.98 -0.36 -8.44
C ASN A 123 30.46 -0.36 -8.18
N GLN A 124 29.67 -0.97 -9.06
CA GLN A 124 28.22 -1.12 -8.87
C GLN A 124 27.88 -1.94 -7.62
N ILE A 125 28.61 -3.04 -7.38
CA ILE A 125 28.46 -3.85 -6.17
C ILE A 125 28.80 -3.05 -4.92
N ALA A 126 29.87 -2.25 -4.95
CA ALA A 126 30.24 -1.39 -3.83
C ALA A 126 29.17 -0.35 -3.52
N LEU A 127 28.60 0.30 -4.56
CA LEU A 127 27.53 1.28 -4.40
C LEU A 127 26.28 0.65 -3.76
N VAL A 128 25.82 -0.49 -4.29
CA VAL A 128 24.65 -1.20 -3.76
C VAL A 128 24.87 -1.64 -2.31
N LYS A 129 26.08 -2.03 -1.92
CA LYS A 129 26.40 -2.36 -0.52
C LYS A 129 26.27 -1.15 0.40
N VAL A 130 26.72 0.03 -0.03
CA VAL A 130 26.58 1.27 0.75
C VAL A 130 25.10 1.61 0.93
N GLU A 131 24.32 1.61 -0.14
CA GLU A 131 22.87 1.85 -0.08
C GLU A 131 22.16 0.84 0.83
N LEU A 132 22.54 -0.44 0.77
CA LEU A 132 21.97 -1.48 1.64
C LEU A 132 22.26 -1.18 3.12
N THR A 133 23.50 -0.81 3.46
CA THR A 133 23.85 -0.46 4.86
C THR A 133 23.13 0.79 5.36
N GLU A 134 22.91 1.77 4.49
CA GLU A 134 22.12 2.97 4.81
C GLU A 134 20.67 2.59 5.10
N LYS A 135 20.04 1.79 4.24
CA LYS A 135 18.67 1.31 4.44
C LYS A 135 18.50 0.42 5.68
N GLU A 136 19.50 -0.41 6.01
CA GLU A 136 19.49 -1.16 7.26
C GLU A 136 19.55 -0.24 8.50
N SER A 137 20.28 0.88 8.42
CA SER A 137 20.35 1.85 9.50
C SER A 137 19.03 2.63 9.66
N GLU A 138 18.42 3.08 8.55
CA GLU A 138 17.10 3.72 8.55
C GLU A 138 16.02 2.80 9.14
N LEU A 139 16.05 1.51 8.78
CA LEU A 139 15.09 0.52 9.29
C LEU A 139 15.22 0.35 10.80
N LYS A 140 16.45 0.26 11.33
CA LYS A 140 16.68 0.17 12.78
C LYS A 140 16.23 1.42 13.54
N GLU A 141 16.42 2.61 12.96
CA GLU A 141 15.91 3.86 13.53
C GLU A 141 14.38 3.88 13.56
N LEU A 142 13.73 3.43 12.49
CA LEU A 142 12.27 3.32 12.43
C LEU A 142 11.72 2.32 13.43
N GLU A 143 12.34 1.14 13.57
CA GLU A 143 11.98 0.14 14.57
C GLU A 143 12.06 0.71 15.98
N LYS A 144 13.14 1.44 16.29
CA LYS A 144 13.30 2.12 17.58
C LYS A 144 12.20 3.16 17.79
N SER A 145 11.93 4.01 16.80
CA SER A 145 10.87 5.03 16.88
C SER A 145 9.49 4.41 17.09
N MET A 146 9.20 3.27 16.46
CA MET A 146 7.94 2.55 16.68
C MET A 146 7.85 1.94 18.09
N ALA A 147 8.96 1.43 18.63
CA ALA A 147 9.00 0.93 20.00
C ALA A 147 8.75 2.05 21.02
N ASP A 148 9.40 3.21 20.83
CA ASP A 148 9.22 4.38 21.69
C ASP A 148 7.75 4.87 21.66
N LEU A 149 7.14 4.96 20.48
CA LEU A 149 5.72 5.34 20.33
C LEU A 149 4.76 4.36 21.02
N ARG A 150 5.07 3.06 21.02
CA ARG A 150 4.25 2.06 21.74
C ARG A 150 4.30 2.29 23.25
N VAL A 151 5.49 2.55 23.79
CA VAL A 151 5.67 2.85 25.22
C VAL A 151 4.92 4.12 25.60
N ASP A 152 5.03 5.18 24.79
CA ASP A 152 4.30 6.43 25.05
C ASP A 152 2.79 6.24 25.00
N HIS A 153 2.28 5.44 24.06
CA HIS A 153 0.86 5.14 23.96
C HIS A 153 0.34 4.31 25.15
N GLU A 154 1.09 3.29 25.59
CA GLU A 154 0.77 2.51 26.78
C GLU A 154 0.73 3.40 28.04
N LYS A 155 1.68 4.32 28.17
CA LYS A 155 1.73 5.29 29.27
C LYS A 155 0.52 6.22 29.24
N GLU A 156 0.18 6.78 28.09
CA GLU A 156 -1.00 7.65 27.92
C GLU A 156 -2.30 6.91 28.26
N ASN A 157 -2.42 5.64 27.86
CA ASN A 157 -3.59 4.82 28.18
C ASN A 157 -3.69 4.56 29.69
N ALA A 158 -2.58 4.27 30.37
CA ALA A 158 -2.57 4.12 31.83
C ALA A 158 -2.96 5.43 32.55
N GLU A 159 -2.49 6.58 32.06
CA GLU A 159 -2.87 7.89 32.60
C GLU A 159 -4.37 8.18 32.40
N LYS A 160 -4.93 7.86 31.22
CA LYS A 160 -6.38 8.00 30.96
C LYS A 160 -7.21 7.07 31.84
N GLU A 161 -6.76 5.85 32.07
CA GLU A 161 -7.45 4.90 32.94
C GLU A 161 -7.51 5.41 34.39
N LEU A 162 -6.41 5.97 34.90
CA LEU A 162 -6.38 6.63 36.21
C LEU A 162 -7.34 7.82 36.29
N GLN A 163 -7.38 8.68 35.25
CA GLN A 163 -8.32 9.81 35.20
C GLN A 163 -9.79 9.35 35.18
N ILE A 164 -10.11 8.26 34.45
CA ILE A 164 -11.46 7.68 34.42
C ILE A 164 -11.86 7.20 35.82
N ILE A 165 -10.95 6.54 36.54
CA ILE A 165 -11.20 6.08 37.92
C ILE A 165 -11.43 7.28 38.85
N GLU A 166 -10.63 8.33 38.75
CA GLU A 166 -10.78 9.55 39.57
C GLU A 166 -12.11 10.26 39.30
N VAL A 167 -12.48 10.44 38.03
CA VAL A 167 -13.77 11.05 37.65
C VAL A 167 -14.95 10.21 38.16
N LYS A 168 -14.87 8.87 38.09
CA LYS A 168 -15.89 7.98 38.67
C LYS A 168 -16.00 8.17 40.18
N ALA A 169 -14.89 8.17 40.90
CA ALA A 169 -14.87 8.36 42.35
C ALA A 169 -15.41 9.75 42.77
N LEU A 170 -15.10 10.81 42.02
CA LEU A 170 -15.63 12.14 42.28
C LEU A 170 -17.13 12.24 41.99
N ARG A 171 -17.62 11.60 40.91
CA ARG A 171 -19.06 11.54 40.60
C ARG A 171 -19.84 10.78 41.68
N GLU A 172 -19.29 9.67 42.18
CA GLU A 172 -19.90 8.90 43.28
C GLU A 172 -19.96 9.72 44.57
N LYS A 173 -18.85 10.37 44.95
CA LYS A 173 -18.82 11.27 46.12
C LYS A 173 -19.82 12.44 46.00
N LEU A 174 -19.94 13.02 44.81
CA LEU A 174 -20.89 14.10 44.56
C LEU A 174 -22.35 13.61 44.65
N GLY A 175 -22.64 12.42 44.12
CA GLY A 175 -23.96 11.79 44.20
C GLY A 175 -24.37 11.51 45.66
N LEU A 176 -23.48 10.86 46.42
CA LEU A 176 -23.69 10.59 47.85
C LEU A 176 -23.93 11.89 48.63
N SER A 177 -23.15 12.94 48.37
CA SER A 177 -23.31 14.23 49.04
C SER A 177 -24.66 14.90 48.74
N GLN A 178 -25.23 14.74 47.54
CA GLN A 178 -26.54 15.29 47.21
C GLN A 178 -27.68 14.51 47.86
N GLU A 179 -27.57 13.18 47.88
CA GLU A 179 -28.52 12.27 48.54
C GLU A 179 -28.57 12.54 50.05
N GLU A 180 -27.43 12.51 50.73
CA GLU A 180 -27.30 12.79 52.16
C GLU A 180 -27.85 14.17 52.54
N LEU A 181 -27.60 15.19 51.69
CA LEU A 181 -28.11 16.55 51.91
C LEU A 181 -29.63 16.62 51.82
N LEU A 182 -30.24 15.89 50.88
CA LEU A 182 -31.69 15.84 50.72
C LEU A 182 -32.35 15.05 51.86
N GLU A 183 -31.78 13.92 52.25
CA GLU A 183 -32.24 13.11 53.39
C GLU A 183 -32.23 13.93 54.68
N GLU A 184 -31.13 14.63 54.98
CA GLU A 184 -31.03 15.49 56.16
C GLU A 184 -32.04 16.63 56.11
N LYS A 185 -32.26 17.23 54.94
CA LYS A 185 -33.26 18.29 54.75
C LYS A 185 -34.68 17.76 54.93
N ILE A 186 -34.98 16.54 54.47
CA ILE A 186 -36.27 15.86 54.70
C ILE A 186 -36.45 15.62 56.20
N ARG A 187 -35.44 15.07 56.88
CA ARG A 187 -35.44 14.81 58.33
C ARG A 187 -35.75 16.07 59.14
N LEU A 188 -35.03 17.16 58.89
CA LEU A 188 -35.25 18.45 59.57
C LEU A 188 -36.63 19.07 59.26
N LYS A 189 -37.20 18.80 58.08
CA LYS A 189 -38.55 19.27 57.72
C LYS A 189 -39.64 18.43 58.39
N GLN A 190 -39.44 17.12 58.46
CA GLN A 190 -40.31 16.18 59.16
C GLN A 190 -40.41 16.54 60.65
N GLU A 191 -39.28 16.72 61.34
CA GLU A 191 -39.27 17.12 62.76
C GLU A 191 -40.02 18.44 63.03
N LYS A 192 -39.81 19.44 62.14
CA LYS A 192 -40.53 20.73 62.19
C LYS A 192 -42.02 20.61 61.88
N LEU A 193 -42.43 19.57 61.17
CA LEU A 193 -43.83 19.30 60.83
C LEU A 193 -44.52 18.56 61.99
N GLU A 194 -43.84 17.59 62.59
CA GLU A 194 -44.27 16.87 63.80
C GLU A 194 -44.44 17.80 64.99
N THR A 195 -43.47 18.68 65.23
CA THR A 195 -43.57 19.71 66.29
C THR A 195 -44.78 20.62 66.06
N PHE A 196 -44.96 21.07 64.82
CA PHE A 196 -46.09 21.94 64.46
C PHE A 196 -47.45 21.22 64.59
N ALA A 197 -47.49 19.93 64.29
CA ALA A 197 -48.69 19.12 64.47
C ALA A 197 -49.02 18.87 65.94
N GLY A 198 -48.01 18.67 66.78
CA GLY A 198 -48.15 18.63 68.23
C GLY A 198 -48.80 19.92 68.78
N ASP A 199 -48.28 21.08 68.36
CA ASP A 199 -48.83 22.40 68.77
C ASP A 199 -50.28 22.63 68.31
N THR A 200 -50.66 22.03 67.19
CA THR A 200 -51.99 22.20 66.58
C THR A 200 -52.95 21.05 66.86
N LYS A 201 -52.49 19.99 67.54
CA LYS A 201 -53.23 18.75 67.79
C LYS A 201 -53.74 18.05 66.51
N ILE A 202 -53.03 18.20 65.39
CA ILE A 202 -53.30 17.46 64.16
C ILE A 202 -52.70 16.06 64.29
N SER A 203 -53.43 15.00 63.87
CA SER A 203 -52.90 13.64 63.97
C SER A 203 -51.74 13.42 63.00
N LEU A 204 -50.70 12.70 63.42
CA LEU A 204 -49.54 12.39 62.57
C LEU A 204 -49.95 11.64 61.28
N GLU A 205 -50.98 10.81 61.36
CA GLU A 205 -51.56 10.10 60.21
C GLU A 205 -52.13 11.07 59.16
N GLN A 206 -52.85 12.11 59.59
CA GLN A 206 -53.34 13.15 58.67
C GLN A 206 -52.19 13.91 58.00
N ILE A 207 -51.07 14.11 58.71
CA ILE A 207 -49.86 14.70 58.12
C ILE A 207 -49.32 13.80 57.02
N GLN A 208 -49.12 12.52 57.32
CA GLN A 208 -48.53 11.58 56.37
C GLN A 208 -49.42 11.46 55.13
N ASN A 209 -50.73 11.26 55.31
CA ASN A 209 -51.69 11.21 54.21
C ASN A 209 -51.64 12.47 53.32
N LEU A 210 -51.53 13.66 53.93
CA LEU A 210 -51.38 14.89 53.14
C LEU A 210 -50.07 14.93 52.34
N CYS A 211 -48.97 14.45 52.91
CA CYS A 211 -47.69 14.39 52.21
C CYS A 211 -47.77 13.41 51.04
N ASP A 212 -48.33 12.23 51.26
CA ASP A 212 -48.52 11.19 50.24
C ASP A 212 -49.43 11.69 49.10
N TYR A 213 -50.50 12.45 49.41
CA TYR A 213 -51.34 13.06 48.37
C TYR A 213 -50.62 14.17 47.60
N TYR A 214 -49.81 15.00 48.26
CA TYR A 214 -48.98 15.98 47.53
C TYR A 214 -47.91 15.30 46.68
N GLU A 215 -47.30 14.21 47.14
CA GLU A 215 -46.39 13.38 46.35
C GLU A 215 -47.11 12.81 45.13
N THR A 216 -48.32 12.28 45.32
CA THR A 216 -49.18 11.79 44.21
C THR A 216 -49.46 12.89 43.19
N ILE A 217 -49.76 14.12 43.62
CA ILE A 217 -49.95 15.26 42.70
C ILE A 217 -48.66 15.55 41.92
N ILE A 218 -47.50 15.55 42.57
CA ILE A 218 -46.22 15.83 41.91
C ILE A 218 -45.91 14.73 40.88
N SER A 219 -46.02 13.45 41.25
CA SER A 219 -45.80 12.31 40.36
C SER A 219 -46.81 12.27 39.20
N SER A 220 -48.07 12.61 39.47
CA SER A 220 -49.12 12.69 38.43
C SER A 220 -48.88 13.86 37.47
N ARG A 221 -48.27 14.96 37.91
CA ARG A 221 -47.87 16.07 37.03
C ARG A 221 -46.72 15.68 36.11
N LEU A 222 -45.75 14.93 36.60
CA LEU A 222 -44.62 14.44 35.79
C LEU A 222 -45.10 13.46 34.70
N SER A 223 -46.10 12.63 35.00
CA SER A 223 -46.70 11.66 34.08
C SER A 223 -47.92 12.18 33.30
N TYR A 224 -48.28 13.46 33.45
CA TYR A 224 -49.48 14.07 32.85
C TYR A 224 -50.82 13.38 33.19
N ASN A 225 -50.89 12.65 34.31
CA ASN A 225 -52.10 11.96 34.78
C ASN A 225 -53.08 12.94 35.45
N ARG A 226 -54.03 13.49 34.67
CA ARG A 226 -55.01 14.47 35.16
C ARG A 226 -55.98 13.92 36.20
N ASP A 227 -56.35 12.65 36.11
CA ASP A 227 -57.33 12.06 37.02
C ASP A 227 -56.72 11.82 38.40
N GLY A 228 -55.46 11.37 38.46
CA GLY A 228 -54.69 11.26 39.70
C GLY A 228 -54.55 12.60 40.43
N ILE A 229 -54.35 13.70 39.69
CA ILE A 229 -54.32 15.06 40.28
C ILE A 229 -55.67 15.41 40.92
N LYS A 230 -56.78 15.21 40.19
CA LYS A 230 -58.13 15.54 40.69
C LYS A 230 -58.50 14.74 41.93
N GLU A 231 -58.17 13.44 41.94
CA GLU A 231 -58.44 12.57 43.08
C GLU A 231 -57.66 12.99 44.33
N ALA A 232 -56.36 13.24 44.19
CA ALA A 232 -55.52 13.72 45.29
C ALA A 232 -55.97 15.10 45.79
N GLU A 233 -56.34 16.04 44.92
CA GLU A 233 -56.88 17.35 45.30
C GLU A 233 -58.19 17.24 46.10
N LYS A 234 -59.06 16.30 45.72
CA LYS A 234 -60.29 16.00 46.46
C LYS A 234 -59.98 15.46 47.86
N SER A 235 -59.03 14.53 47.97
CA SER A 235 -58.60 13.97 49.26
C SER A 235 -57.95 15.01 50.16
N ILE A 236 -57.08 15.88 49.62
CA ILE A 236 -56.49 17.02 50.35
C ILE A 236 -57.59 17.96 50.86
N SER A 237 -58.60 18.24 50.03
CA SER A 237 -59.72 19.11 50.42
C SER A 237 -60.54 18.51 51.56
N LYS A 238 -60.77 17.19 51.55
CA LYS A 238 -61.42 16.46 52.63
C LYS A 238 -60.63 16.58 53.95
N ILE A 239 -59.33 16.33 53.92
CA ILE A 239 -58.48 16.44 55.13
C ILE A 239 -58.46 17.89 55.65
N LYS A 240 -58.36 18.89 54.77
CA LYS A 240 -58.44 20.30 55.16
C LYS A 240 -59.75 20.62 55.90
N GLN A 241 -60.87 20.05 55.43
CA GLN A 241 -62.17 20.22 56.06
C GLN A 241 -62.24 19.56 57.44
N GLU A 242 -61.72 18.34 57.60
CA GLU A 242 -61.65 17.62 58.89
C GLU A 242 -60.79 18.38 59.93
N ILE A 243 -59.64 18.90 59.51
CA ILE A 243 -58.77 19.74 60.35
C ILE A 243 -59.48 21.05 60.74
N SER A 244 -60.25 21.65 59.82
CA SER A 244 -61.04 22.85 60.10
C SER A 244 -62.17 22.59 61.09
N GLN A 245 -62.84 21.44 61.02
CA GLN A 245 -63.88 21.03 61.98
C GLN A 245 -63.33 20.87 63.40
N SER A 246 -62.04 20.60 63.54
CA SER A 246 -61.33 20.54 64.82
C SER A 246 -61.03 21.92 65.44
N GLY A 247 -61.54 23.01 64.85
CA GLY A 247 -61.41 24.37 65.38
C GLY A 247 -60.09 25.07 65.06
N ILE A 248 -59.27 24.52 64.16
CA ILE A 248 -58.00 25.12 63.76
C ILE A 248 -58.25 26.24 62.73
N GLN A 249 -57.65 27.40 62.96
CA GLN A 249 -57.75 28.53 62.04
C GLN A 249 -57.22 28.21 60.64
N MET A 250 -57.96 28.58 59.60
CA MET A 250 -57.62 28.31 58.20
C MET A 250 -56.21 28.78 57.81
N GLY A 251 -55.73 29.91 58.34
CA GLY A 251 -54.36 30.37 58.09
C GLY A 251 -53.27 29.41 58.60
N LYS A 252 -53.52 28.69 59.71
CA LYS A 252 -52.62 27.63 60.18
C LYS A 252 -52.70 26.39 59.29
N ILE A 253 -53.89 26.02 58.81
CA ILE A 253 -54.10 24.91 57.87
C ILE A 253 -53.36 25.15 56.55
N GLN A 254 -53.41 26.36 56.01
CA GLN A 254 -52.68 26.71 54.79
C GLN A 254 -51.16 26.63 54.97
N LYS A 255 -50.63 27.19 56.07
CA LYS A 255 -49.19 27.08 56.39
C LYS A 255 -48.75 25.63 56.54
N PHE A 256 -49.60 24.81 57.17
CA PHE A 256 -49.37 23.39 57.35
C PHE A 256 -49.35 22.64 56.01
N CYS A 257 -50.37 22.85 55.15
CA CYS A 257 -50.42 22.30 53.80
C CYS A 257 -49.19 22.68 52.95
N HIS A 258 -48.73 23.94 53.04
CA HIS A 258 -47.52 24.40 52.35
C HIS A 258 -46.25 23.68 52.84
N LYS A 259 -46.18 23.34 54.14
CA LYS A 259 -45.06 22.55 54.66
C LYS A 259 -45.11 21.11 54.14
N CYS A 260 -46.28 20.47 54.11
CA CYS A 260 -46.47 19.13 53.53
C CYS A 260 -46.10 19.13 52.04
N GLU A 261 -46.55 20.12 51.26
CA GLU A 261 -46.18 20.24 49.84
C GLU A 261 -44.67 20.40 49.65
N LYS A 262 -44.00 21.21 50.49
CA LYS A 262 -42.54 21.34 50.45
C LYS A 262 -41.81 20.04 50.78
N MET A 263 -42.35 19.24 51.70
CA MET A 263 -41.76 17.95 52.05
C MET A 263 -41.93 16.93 50.92
N ALA A 264 -43.13 16.86 50.34
CA ALA A 264 -43.44 16.05 49.17
C ALA A 264 -42.51 16.38 47.98
N LYS A 265 -42.23 17.67 47.75
CA LYS A 265 -41.26 18.10 46.72
C LYS A 265 -39.84 17.58 46.98
N LEU A 266 -39.38 17.57 48.23
CA LEU A 266 -38.05 17.08 48.57
C LEU A 266 -37.95 15.56 48.41
N ARG A 267 -38.98 14.81 48.84
CA ARG A 267 -39.04 13.35 48.67
C ARG A 267 -39.07 12.97 47.18
N SER A 268 -39.91 13.65 46.39
CA SER A 268 -39.95 13.45 44.94
C SER A 268 -38.60 13.78 44.24
N GLN A 269 -37.86 14.78 44.72
CA GLN A 269 -36.51 15.07 44.22
C GLN A 269 -35.50 13.96 44.55
N LEU A 270 -35.57 13.43 45.77
CA LEU A 270 -34.74 12.31 46.20
C LEU A 270 -35.02 11.06 45.35
N ASP A 271 -36.29 10.71 45.15
CA ASP A 271 -36.71 9.58 44.31
C ASP A 271 -36.24 9.75 42.86
N GLN A 272 -36.29 10.96 42.32
CA GLN A 272 -35.80 11.24 40.97
C GLN A 272 -34.29 10.99 40.85
N ILE A 273 -33.50 11.43 41.83
CA ILE A 273 -32.05 11.20 41.85
C ILE A 273 -31.75 9.70 41.96
N LEU A 274 -32.44 8.97 42.84
CA LEU A 274 -32.30 7.53 42.98
C LEU A 274 -32.65 6.78 41.68
N SER A 275 -33.73 7.18 41.00
CA SER A 275 -34.11 6.62 39.70
C SER A 275 -33.04 6.87 38.64
N GLN A 276 -32.51 8.09 38.56
CA GLN A 276 -31.42 8.43 37.63
C GLN A 276 -30.15 7.64 37.90
N GLN A 277 -29.78 7.46 39.18
CA GLN A 277 -28.63 6.63 39.54
C GLN A 277 -28.84 5.16 39.17
N PHE A 278 -30.07 4.64 39.30
CA PHE A 278 -30.40 3.27 38.92
C PHE A 278 -30.34 3.07 37.40
N GLU A 279 -30.91 3.98 36.62
CA GLU A 279 -30.84 3.97 35.16
C GLU A 279 -29.38 4.07 34.67
N ALA A 280 -28.59 4.98 35.25
CA ALA A 280 -27.17 5.11 34.93
C ALA A 280 -26.37 3.83 35.25
N LYS A 281 -26.70 3.13 36.35
CA LYS A 281 -26.09 1.82 36.68
C LYS A 281 -26.46 0.75 35.67
N GLN A 282 -27.72 0.68 35.23
CA GLN A 282 -28.14 -0.26 34.18
C GLN A 282 -27.46 0.02 32.85
N GLU A 283 -27.38 1.28 32.43
CA GLU A 283 -26.69 1.67 31.20
C GLU A 283 -25.19 1.33 31.27
N GLN A 284 -24.56 1.57 32.41
CA GLN A 284 -23.16 1.21 32.64
C GLN A 284 -22.95 -0.31 32.58
N GLU A 285 -23.83 -1.10 33.18
CA GLU A 285 -23.77 -2.56 33.12
C GLU A 285 -23.93 -3.07 31.68
N LYS A 286 -24.88 -2.49 30.93
CA LYS A 286 -25.06 -2.78 29.51
C LYS A 286 -23.82 -2.42 28.67
N ALA A 287 -23.25 -1.24 28.89
CA ALA A 287 -22.04 -0.80 28.19
C ALA A 287 -20.83 -1.69 28.52
N ASN A 288 -20.67 -2.10 29.78
CA ASN A 288 -19.63 -3.04 30.19
C ASN A 288 -19.80 -4.41 29.51
N GLU A 289 -21.03 -4.91 29.38
CA GLU A 289 -21.32 -6.16 28.69
C GLU A 289 -21.05 -6.07 27.18
N GLU A 290 -21.38 -4.95 26.54
CA GLU A 290 -21.02 -4.68 25.14
C GLU A 290 -19.50 -4.63 24.97
N MET A 291 -18.79 -3.95 25.87
CA MET A 291 -17.32 -3.88 25.87
C MET A 291 -16.69 -5.27 26.04
N ARG A 292 -17.26 -6.12 26.91
CA ARG A 292 -16.81 -7.50 27.10
C ARG A 292 -16.94 -8.32 25.82
N LYS A 293 -18.05 -8.16 25.07
CA LYS A 293 -18.24 -8.80 23.75
C LYS A 293 -17.23 -8.31 22.72
N VAL A 294 -16.93 -7.01 22.71
CA VAL A 294 -15.91 -6.42 21.83
C VAL A 294 -14.53 -7.00 22.15
N ASN A 295 -14.13 -7.05 23.42
CA ASN A 295 -12.85 -7.62 23.83
C ASN A 295 -12.76 -9.11 23.47
N GLN A 296 -13.84 -9.88 23.64
CA GLN A 296 -13.90 -11.28 23.23
C GLN A 296 -13.72 -11.44 21.71
N ALA A 297 -14.29 -10.53 20.90
CA ALA A 297 -14.07 -10.52 19.45
C ALA A 297 -12.61 -10.21 19.08
N PHE A 298 -11.97 -9.28 19.80
CA PHE A 298 -10.55 -8.98 19.60
C PHE A 298 -9.63 -10.13 20.00
N GLU A 299 -9.94 -10.87 21.07
CA GLU A 299 -9.20 -12.09 21.44
C GLU A 299 -9.21 -13.13 20.31
N ILE A 300 -10.37 -13.33 19.67
CA ILE A 300 -10.51 -14.24 18.52
C ILE A 300 -9.67 -13.78 17.32
N LEU A 301 -9.60 -12.47 17.08
CA LEU A 301 -8.82 -11.89 15.98
C LEU A 301 -7.30 -11.88 16.26
N GLY A 302 -6.91 -11.88 17.55
CA GLY A 302 -5.52 -11.93 17.98
C GLY A 302 -4.88 -13.31 17.83
N ASP A 303 -5.68 -14.38 17.83
CA ASP A 303 -5.24 -15.75 17.58
C ASP A 303 -5.20 -16.02 16.07
N GLU A 304 -3.99 -16.25 15.53
CA GLU A 304 -3.79 -16.39 14.09
C GLU A 304 -4.47 -17.63 13.49
N ASP A 305 -4.65 -18.70 14.29
CA ASP A 305 -5.32 -19.93 13.85
C ASP A 305 -6.85 -19.75 13.86
N LEU A 306 -7.38 -19.05 14.86
CA LEU A 306 -8.81 -18.69 14.89
C LEU A 306 -9.15 -17.65 13.82
N ARG A 307 -8.27 -16.69 13.57
CA ARG A 307 -8.43 -15.71 12.49
C ARG A 307 -8.42 -16.39 11.12
N LYS A 308 -7.50 -17.33 10.85
CA LYS A 308 -7.52 -18.12 9.60
C LYS A 308 -8.80 -18.92 9.44
N LYS A 309 -9.32 -19.53 10.51
CA LYS A 309 -10.61 -20.23 10.49
C LYS A 309 -11.79 -19.29 10.22
N TYR A 310 -11.78 -18.10 10.82
CA TYR A 310 -12.78 -17.06 10.60
C TYR A 310 -12.76 -16.55 9.16
N ASP A 311 -11.58 -16.24 8.60
CA ASP A 311 -11.40 -15.81 7.22
C ASP A 311 -11.82 -16.90 6.21
N LEU A 312 -11.70 -18.17 6.59
CA LEU A 312 -12.17 -19.32 5.81
C LEU A 312 -13.66 -19.64 6.00
N GLY A 313 -14.37 -18.94 6.88
CA GLY A 313 -15.78 -19.22 7.23
C GLY A 313 -16.00 -20.54 7.97
N ILE A 314 -14.93 -21.14 8.51
CA ILE A 314 -14.95 -22.42 9.24
C ILE A 314 -14.96 -22.11 10.73
N THR A 315 -16.06 -21.56 11.24
CA THR A 315 -16.20 -21.32 12.67
C THR A 315 -17.25 -22.26 13.25
N ASP A 316 -16.82 -23.14 14.15
CA ASP A 316 -17.68 -23.98 14.99
C ASP A 316 -18.35 -23.14 16.11
N PHE A 317 -18.89 -21.97 15.78
CA PHE A 317 -19.79 -21.30 16.71
C PHE A 317 -21.05 -22.15 16.82
N PRO A 318 -21.49 -22.53 18.04
CA PRO A 318 -22.71 -23.30 18.21
C PRO A 318 -23.86 -22.57 17.52
N SER A 319 -24.38 -23.18 16.47
CA SER A 319 -25.40 -22.65 15.55
C SER A 319 -26.80 -22.52 16.17
N ASP A 320 -26.90 -22.53 17.49
CA ASP A 320 -28.15 -22.29 18.22
C ASP A 320 -28.49 -20.80 18.28
N THR A 321 -27.60 -19.94 17.80
CA THR A 321 -27.98 -18.58 17.40
C THR A 321 -28.72 -18.69 16.06
N PRO A 322 -29.97 -18.20 15.96
CA PRO A 322 -30.70 -18.20 14.70
C PRO A 322 -29.79 -17.63 13.63
N SER A 323 -29.71 -18.30 12.48
CA SER A 323 -29.03 -17.80 11.29
C SER A 323 -29.68 -16.49 10.85
N TYR A 324 -29.36 -15.41 11.55
CA TYR A 324 -29.49 -14.05 11.08
C TYR A 324 -28.45 -13.94 9.99
N GLN A 325 -28.87 -14.23 8.76
CA GLN A 325 -28.15 -13.82 7.58
C GLN A 325 -28.04 -12.30 7.68
N TYR A 326 -26.93 -11.84 8.25
CA TYR A 326 -26.68 -10.44 8.52
C TYR A 326 -26.49 -9.75 7.17
N ASP A 327 -27.58 -9.24 6.62
CA ASP A 327 -27.56 -8.45 5.40
C ASP A 327 -26.95 -7.10 5.75
N TYR A 328 -25.63 -6.99 5.58
CA TYR A 328 -24.90 -5.73 5.76
C TYR A 328 -25.56 -4.57 4.99
N LYS A 329 -26.22 -4.84 3.85
CA LYS A 329 -26.95 -3.81 3.11
C LYS A 329 -28.22 -3.34 3.80
N GLU A 330 -28.88 -4.19 4.59
CA GLU A 330 -30.04 -3.80 5.40
C GLU A 330 -29.60 -2.96 6.59
N GLU A 331 -28.50 -3.32 7.26
CA GLU A 331 -27.99 -2.52 8.38
C GLU A 331 -27.48 -1.15 7.93
N VAL A 332 -26.77 -1.06 6.79
CA VAL A 332 -26.39 0.24 6.21
C VAL A 332 -27.63 1.08 5.87
N ARG A 333 -28.67 0.48 5.27
CA ARG A 333 -29.94 1.17 5.00
C ARG A 333 -30.63 1.65 6.28
N ARG A 334 -30.55 0.87 7.36
CA ARG A 334 -31.08 1.24 8.68
C ARG A 334 -30.34 2.43 9.28
N GLN A 335 -29.01 2.41 9.23
CA GLN A 335 -28.16 3.49 9.72
C GLN A 335 -28.34 4.77 8.91
N GLU A 336 -28.44 4.68 7.57
CA GLU A 336 -28.76 5.83 6.71
C GLU A 336 -30.15 6.41 7.04
N ALA A 337 -31.16 5.57 7.30
CA ALA A 337 -32.49 6.01 7.68
C ALA A 337 -32.53 6.63 9.09
N GLU A 338 -31.67 6.18 10.01
CA GLU A 338 -31.52 6.80 11.33
C GLU A 338 -30.80 8.15 11.24
N LEU A 339 -29.73 8.24 10.45
CA LEU A 339 -29.03 9.51 10.20
C LEU A 339 -29.96 10.55 9.58
N ARG A 340 -30.76 10.18 8.57
CA ARG A 340 -31.76 11.09 7.99
C ARG A 340 -32.82 11.55 8.99
N ARG A 341 -33.19 10.71 9.96
CA ARG A 341 -34.10 11.12 11.04
C ARG A 341 -33.44 12.13 11.97
N LYS A 342 -32.19 11.88 12.38
CA LYS A 342 -31.42 12.80 13.22
C LYS A 342 -31.12 14.13 12.51
N GLU A 343 -30.84 14.12 11.21
CA GLU A 343 -30.72 15.34 10.41
C GLU A 343 -32.01 16.17 10.44
N GLY A 344 -33.18 15.53 10.35
CA GLY A 344 -34.48 16.20 10.50
C GLY A 344 -34.66 16.84 11.88
N GLU A 345 -34.33 16.11 12.95
CA GLU A 345 -34.40 16.62 14.33
C GLU A 345 -33.46 17.82 14.55
N ILE A 346 -32.26 17.80 13.97
CA ILE A 346 -31.31 18.91 14.03
C ILE A 346 -31.88 20.14 13.33
N ILE A 347 -32.42 19.98 12.12
CA ILE A 347 -33.04 21.09 11.36
C ILE A 347 -34.21 21.70 12.14
N ASP A 348 -35.05 20.87 12.77
CA ASP A 348 -36.17 21.35 13.59
C ASP A 348 -35.68 22.16 14.81
N LEU A 349 -34.62 21.72 15.48
CA LEU A 349 -33.99 22.45 16.59
C LEU A 349 -33.36 23.77 16.13
N GLU A 350 -32.66 23.78 14.99
CA GLU A 350 -32.09 25.00 14.40
C GLU A 350 -33.19 26.03 14.07
N LEU A 351 -34.31 25.60 13.51
CA LEU A 351 -35.48 26.45 13.25
C LEU A 351 -36.09 27.00 14.54
N GLU A 352 -36.14 26.21 15.62
CA GLU A 352 -36.64 26.67 16.92
C GLU A 352 -35.71 27.71 17.55
N ILE A 353 -34.38 27.51 17.47
CA ILE A 353 -33.38 28.48 17.91
C ILE A 353 -33.54 29.80 17.15
N LEU A 354 -33.59 29.76 15.81
CA LEU A 354 -33.80 30.95 14.97
C LEU A 354 -35.09 31.70 15.33
N LYS A 355 -36.17 30.98 15.61
CA LYS A 355 -37.45 31.57 16.04
C LYS A 355 -37.34 32.27 17.40
N LEU A 356 -36.54 31.73 18.33
CA LEU A 356 -36.27 32.35 19.62
C LEU A 356 -35.38 33.60 19.48
N GLU A 357 -34.37 33.55 18.62
CA GLU A 357 -33.50 34.69 18.31
C GLU A 357 -34.28 35.84 17.67
N MET A 358 -35.15 35.55 16.69
CA MET A 358 -36.02 36.57 16.09
C MET A 358 -36.94 37.23 17.14
N LYS A 359 -37.51 36.44 18.07
CA LYS A 359 -38.31 36.99 19.18
C LYS A 359 -37.48 37.85 20.14
N ALA A 360 -36.22 37.50 20.37
CA ALA A 360 -35.32 38.27 21.22
C ALA A 360 -34.93 39.60 20.55
N LEU A 361 -34.66 39.60 19.25
CA LEU A 361 -34.39 40.80 18.46
C LEU A 361 -35.59 41.75 18.42
N ASP A 362 -36.81 41.21 18.22
CA ASP A 362 -38.03 42.01 18.22
C ASP A 362 -38.24 42.71 19.58
N ARG A 363 -38.03 41.97 20.69
CA ARG A 363 -38.06 42.53 22.05
C ARG A 363 -36.95 43.55 22.30
N SER A 364 -35.74 43.34 21.77
CA SER A 364 -34.63 44.28 21.88
C SER A 364 -34.92 45.58 21.11
N SER A 365 -35.59 45.48 19.96
CA SER A 365 -36.07 46.65 19.22
C SER A 365 -37.09 47.43 20.04
N THR A 366 -38.06 46.74 20.66
CA THR A 366 -39.04 47.37 21.54
C THR A 366 -38.38 48.03 22.76
N LEU A 367 -37.36 47.39 23.36
CA LEU A 367 -36.62 47.96 24.49
C LEU A 367 -35.78 49.18 24.10
N ASN A 368 -35.19 49.18 22.90
CA ASN A 368 -34.50 50.35 22.37
C ASN A 368 -35.45 51.51 22.08
N GLU A 369 -36.65 51.25 21.55
CA GLU A 369 -37.69 52.26 21.36
C GLU A 369 -38.20 52.83 22.71
N ILE A 370 -38.41 51.97 23.71
CA ILE A 370 -38.78 52.40 25.07
C ILE A 370 -37.64 53.19 25.73
N GLY A 371 -36.39 52.76 25.60
CA GLY A 371 -35.22 53.48 26.09
C GLY A 371 -35.05 54.85 25.44
N ALA A 372 -35.29 54.95 24.13
CA ALA A 372 -35.31 56.21 23.41
C ALA A 372 -36.44 57.14 23.89
N ALA A 373 -37.64 56.60 24.17
CA ALA A 373 -38.76 57.37 24.72
C ALA A 373 -38.49 57.88 26.15
N PHE A 374 -37.81 57.08 26.98
CA PHE A 374 -37.43 57.47 28.35
C PHE A 374 -36.29 58.50 28.40
N ASN A 375 -35.36 58.48 27.44
CA ASN A 375 -34.32 59.52 27.32
C ASN A 375 -34.87 60.91 26.96
N PHE A 376 -36.12 61.01 26.51
CA PHE A 376 -36.78 62.30 26.26
C PHE A 376 -37.62 62.82 27.44
N THR A 377 -37.84 62.04 28.49
CA THR A 377 -38.81 62.39 29.56
C THR A 377 -38.23 62.51 30.95
N PHE A 378 -36.98 62.10 31.19
CA PHE A 378 -36.31 62.39 32.47
C PHE A 378 -35.48 63.67 32.38
N PRO A 379 -35.75 64.69 33.21
CA PRO A 379 -34.87 65.85 33.31
C PRO A 379 -33.50 65.38 33.80
N GLN A 380 -32.44 65.85 33.13
CA GLN A 380 -31.06 65.68 33.59
C GLN A 380 -30.95 66.20 35.03
N VAL A 381 -30.96 65.30 35.99
CA VAL A 381 -30.61 65.64 37.37
C VAL A 381 -29.08 65.73 37.39
N HIS A 382 -28.57 66.94 37.30
CA HIS A 382 -27.15 67.22 37.51
C HIS A 382 -26.76 66.74 38.91
N ALA A 383 -25.95 65.69 38.97
CA ALA A 383 -25.36 65.18 40.20
C ALA A 383 -24.20 66.09 40.62
N GLU A 384 -24.49 67.31 41.08
CA GLU A 384 -23.47 68.23 41.60
C GLU A 384 -23.39 68.30 43.13
N HIS A 385 -24.23 67.57 43.89
CA HIS A 385 -24.19 67.65 45.36
C HIS A 385 -24.34 66.29 46.06
N LEU A 386 -23.31 65.45 45.95
CA LEU A 386 -23.05 64.43 46.97
C LEU A 386 -21.77 64.81 47.70
N ASP A 387 -21.94 65.69 48.69
CA ASP A 387 -20.94 65.99 49.69
C ASP A 387 -20.57 64.72 50.47
N SER A 388 -19.26 64.54 50.61
CA SER A 388 -18.62 63.50 51.39
C SER A 388 -18.79 63.74 52.88
N THR A 389 -19.83 63.17 53.49
CA THR A 389 -19.84 62.95 54.94
C THR A 389 -20.60 61.68 55.28
N LEU A 390 -19.89 60.55 55.34
CA LEU A 390 -19.90 59.57 56.44
C LEU A 390 -19.00 58.38 56.13
#